data_AF-A0A7W8L7Z2-F1
#
_entry.id   AF-A0A7W8L7Z2-F1
#
_cell.length_a   1.000
_cell.length_b   1.000
_cell.length_c   1.000
_cell.angle_alpha   90.00
_cell.angle_beta   90.00
_cell.angle_gamma   90.00
#
_symmetry.space_group_name_H-M   'P 1'
#
loop_
_entity.id
_entity.type
_entity.pdbx_description
1 polymer ?
#
loop_
_entity_poly.entity_id
_entity_poly.type
_entity_poly.pdbx_seq_one_letter_code
_entity_poly.pdbx_strand_id
1 'polypeptide(L)'
;MNSREVATQIPTEDELVARARVMIPWLRERAAEVEAARSVPADIIEKFVEAGFFRILQPRRWGGYEMNPAVFFKVLMELGRGCCSSAWNMMILGVHPWEFGLFPQQAGDDVWSAKDDVIVASSYAPVGSVKKVEGGYIIDGKWPTSSGTDHGEWVILGAFERDDEGKPIDKLSLLLPRSAYQVIDDWHVMGLCGTGSKSLLVEKVFVPEHRTHSISDYSMDPRGSVFLFPFVQIFAGSVSAVTVGMAQGAIDHYIEQMKSRRNGTTGKPVSSSPYVKDRLANAVLLVRSARARLLQMMIETTKIVQRRELIPIEDQVLYRLDVASVGRDCQEAVQLLFTATAAKGLFNDQPIQRIMRDVMAAANHITQNADDNAGTLGGFLLGEPLPPLQYSR
;
A
#
# COMPACT_ATOMS: atom_id res chain seq x y z
N MET A 1 11.16 14.50 37.46
CA MET A 1 9.91 13.96 38.03
C MET A 1 9.31 13.04 36.99
N ASN A 2 9.26 11.74 37.30
CA ASN A 2 8.81 10.66 36.42
C ASN A 2 7.35 10.85 35.99
N SER A 3 7.13 11.14 34.72
CA SER A 3 5.81 11.09 34.08
C SER A 3 5.63 9.73 33.38
N ARG A 4 5.06 8.79 34.13
CA ARG A 4 4.17 7.70 33.69
C ARG A 4 4.49 7.04 32.34
N GLU A 5 5.36 6.03 32.36
CA GLU A 5 5.22 4.87 31.49
C GLU A 5 3.97 4.09 31.95
N VAL A 6 2.81 4.45 31.41
CA VAL A 6 1.78 3.41 31.20
C VAL A 6 2.29 2.66 29.99
N ALA A 7 2.95 1.52 30.20
CA ALA A 7 3.30 0.63 29.11
C ALA A 7 1.99 0.16 28.47
N THR A 8 1.54 0.85 27.42
CA THR A 8 0.39 0.43 26.63
C THR A 8 0.74 -0.94 26.06
N GLN A 9 0.01 -1.96 26.50
CA GLN A 9 0.26 -3.33 26.04
C GLN A 9 0.17 -3.36 24.52
N ILE A 10 1.29 -3.72 23.85
CA ILE A 10 1.32 -3.88 22.40
C ILE A 10 0.31 -4.97 22.04
N PRO A 11 -0.69 -4.69 21.18
CA PRO A 11 -1.68 -5.68 20.80
C PRO A 11 -1.01 -6.84 20.05
N THR A 12 -1.62 -8.00 20.09
CA THR A 12 -1.23 -9.15 19.27
C THR A 12 -1.64 -8.96 17.81
N GLU A 13 -1.03 -9.73 16.91
CA GLU A 13 -1.47 -9.79 15.50
C GLU A 13 -2.97 -10.11 15.39
N ASP A 14 -3.44 -11.11 16.13
CA ASP A 14 -4.83 -11.56 16.09
C ASP A 14 -5.81 -10.46 16.55
N GLU A 15 -5.44 -9.67 17.57
CA GLU A 15 -6.24 -8.54 18.02
C GLU A 15 -6.35 -7.45 16.96
N LEU A 16 -5.25 -7.11 16.27
CA LEU A 16 -5.25 -6.10 15.21
C LEU A 16 -6.08 -6.58 13.99
N VAL A 17 -5.93 -7.84 13.60
CA VAL A 17 -6.73 -8.44 12.53
C VAL A 17 -8.21 -8.50 12.91
N ALA A 18 -8.53 -8.82 14.17
CA ALA A 18 -9.91 -8.82 14.67
C ALA A 18 -10.51 -7.41 14.65
N ARG A 19 -9.77 -6.37 15.07
CA ARG A 19 -10.19 -4.97 14.97
C ARG A 19 -10.51 -4.57 13.53
N ALA A 20 -9.69 -4.99 12.56
CA ALA A 20 -9.96 -4.71 11.15
C ALA A 20 -11.22 -5.44 10.65
N ARG A 21 -11.39 -6.70 11.05
CA ARG A 21 -12.53 -7.54 10.64
C ARG A 21 -13.86 -6.99 11.13
N VAL A 22 -13.95 -6.48 12.37
CA VAL A 22 -15.20 -5.92 12.90
C VAL A 22 -15.62 -4.61 12.20
N MET A 23 -14.68 -3.93 11.55
CA MET A 23 -14.98 -2.71 10.77
C MET A 23 -15.56 -2.99 9.38
N ILE A 24 -15.49 -4.23 8.87
CA ILE A 24 -15.91 -4.56 7.50
C ILE A 24 -17.35 -4.11 7.19
N PRO A 25 -18.38 -4.43 7.99
CA PRO A 25 -19.75 -4.02 7.67
C PRO A 25 -19.89 -2.49 7.60
N TRP A 26 -19.30 -1.78 8.56
CA TRP A 26 -19.33 -0.32 8.62
C TRP A 26 -18.64 0.33 7.41
N LEU A 27 -17.47 -0.19 7.00
CA LEU A 27 -16.77 0.29 5.81
C LEU A 27 -17.57 0.01 4.52
N ARG A 28 -18.27 -1.13 4.43
CA ARG A 28 -19.11 -1.44 3.25
C ARG A 28 -20.26 -0.44 3.08
N GLU A 29 -20.90 -0.07 4.18
CA GLU A 29 -21.99 0.92 4.20
C GLU A 29 -21.50 2.31 3.74
N ARG A 30 -20.26 2.68 4.11
CA ARG A 30 -19.66 3.98 3.81
C ARG A 30 -18.99 4.06 2.43
N ALA A 31 -18.78 2.94 1.75
CA ALA A 31 -17.97 2.89 0.52
C ALA A 31 -18.51 3.77 -0.62
N ALA A 32 -19.83 3.94 -0.74
CA ALA A 32 -20.42 4.82 -1.75
C ALA A 32 -20.22 6.30 -1.43
N GLU A 33 -20.29 6.68 -0.16
CA GLU A 33 -20.00 8.04 0.31
C GLU A 33 -18.53 8.40 0.07
N VAL A 34 -17.62 7.48 0.38
CA VAL A 34 -16.18 7.63 0.13
C VAL A 34 -15.90 7.85 -1.37
N GLU A 35 -16.52 7.09 -2.26
CA GLU A 35 -16.40 7.29 -3.71
C GLU A 35 -16.90 8.67 -4.14
N ALA A 36 -18.08 9.09 -3.66
CA ALA A 36 -18.70 10.36 -4.02
C ALA A 36 -17.90 11.57 -3.51
N ALA A 37 -17.33 11.48 -2.30
CA ALA A 37 -16.52 12.53 -1.69
C ALA A 37 -15.16 12.72 -2.37
N ARG A 38 -14.69 11.73 -3.15
CA ARG A 38 -13.33 11.66 -3.70
C ARG A 38 -12.21 11.81 -2.66
N SER A 39 -12.53 11.50 -1.40
CA SER A 39 -11.63 11.53 -0.26
C SER A 39 -12.22 10.65 0.84
N VAL A 40 -11.37 10.12 1.72
CA VAL A 40 -11.83 9.32 2.85
C VAL A 40 -12.27 10.27 3.96
N PRO A 41 -13.49 10.15 4.51
CA PRO A 41 -13.92 10.95 5.65
C PRO A 41 -12.97 10.84 6.86
N ALA A 42 -12.75 11.95 7.56
CA ALA A 42 -11.79 12.02 8.67
C ALA A 42 -12.11 11.04 9.80
N ASP A 43 -13.39 10.78 10.09
CA ASP A 43 -13.82 9.83 11.12
C ASP A 43 -13.39 8.38 10.79
N ILE A 44 -13.25 8.01 9.51
CA ILE A 44 -12.69 6.71 9.11
C ILE A 44 -11.21 6.62 9.47
N ILE A 45 -10.46 7.70 9.21
CA ILE A 45 -9.03 7.76 9.57
C ILE A 45 -8.86 7.75 11.08
N GLU A 46 -9.67 8.51 11.83
CA GLU A 46 -9.68 8.50 13.30
C GLU A 46 -9.94 7.09 13.85
N LYS A 47 -10.89 6.35 13.28
CA LYS A 47 -11.13 4.94 13.67
C LYS A 47 -9.93 4.05 13.41
N PHE A 48 -9.17 4.28 12.35
CA PHE A 48 -7.92 3.56 12.10
C PHE A 48 -6.81 3.93 13.08
N VAL A 49 -6.73 5.19 13.50
CA VAL A 49 -5.84 5.65 14.58
C VAL A 49 -6.20 4.99 15.91
N GLU A 50 -7.48 5.04 16.31
CA GLU A 50 -7.99 4.41 17.54
C GLU A 50 -7.73 2.89 17.56
N ALA A 51 -7.88 2.22 16.42
CA ALA A 51 -7.61 0.79 16.30
C ALA A 51 -6.11 0.43 16.39
N GLY A 52 -5.22 1.42 16.30
CA GLY A 52 -3.77 1.26 16.37
C GLY A 52 -3.13 0.83 15.05
N PHE A 53 -3.81 0.95 13.91
CA PHE A 53 -3.28 0.45 12.63
C PHE A 53 -2.06 1.24 12.14
N PHE A 54 -2.01 2.55 12.37
CA PHE A 54 -0.84 3.39 12.03
C PHE A 54 0.39 3.08 12.87
N ARG A 55 0.21 2.44 14.04
CA ARG A 55 1.30 2.08 14.95
C ARG A 55 1.98 0.77 14.58
N ILE A 56 1.39 -0.05 13.69
CA ILE A 56 1.89 -1.41 13.38
C ILE A 56 3.36 -1.38 12.94
N LEU A 57 3.72 -0.50 12.01
CA LEU A 57 5.07 -0.40 11.47
C LEU A 57 5.89 0.75 12.04
N GLN A 58 5.26 1.63 12.83
CA GLN A 58 5.95 2.73 13.46
C GLN A 58 7.02 2.19 14.43
N PRO A 59 8.23 2.77 14.45
CA PRO A 59 9.28 2.38 15.39
C PRO A 59 8.85 2.60 16.85
N ARG A 60 9.27 1.70 17.76
CA ARG A 60 8.84 1.73 19.18
C ARG A 60 9.18 3.02 19.89
N ARG A 61 10.29 3.63 19.52
CA ARG A 61 10.78 4.89 20.11
C ARG A 61 9.81 6.07 19.95
N TRP A 62 8.91 6.00 18.95
CA TRP A 62 7.88 7.00 18.69
C TRP A 62 6.47 6.44 18.95
N GLY A 63 6.35 5.47 19.88
CA GLY A 63 5.05 4.94 20.31
C GLY A 63 4.46 3.84 19.41
N GLY A 64 5.22 3.37 18.42
CA GLY A 64 4.82 2.29 17.53
C GLY A 64 5.00 0.89 18.10
N TYR A 65 4.51 -0.11 17.37
CA TYR A 65 4.60 -1.53 17.74
C TYR A 65 5.83 -2.21 17.13
N GLU A 66 6.40 -1.63 16.07
CA GLU A 66 7.56 -2.14 15.33
C GLU A 66 7.39 -3.62 14.98
N MET A 67 6.23 -3.95 14.41
CA MET A 67 5.86 -5.31 14.06
C MET A 67 6.38 -5.71 12.69
N ASN A 68 6.45 -7.02 12.48
CA ASN A 68 6.68 -7.59 11.16
C ASN A 68 5.65 -7.06 10.15
N PRO A 69 6.06 -6.62 8.94
CA PRO A 69 5.14 -6.12 7.92
C PRO A 69 4.00 -7.07 7.52
N ALA A 70 4.18 -8.38 7.71
CA ALA A 70 3.11 -9.35 7.48
C ALA A 70 1.86 -9.10 8.36
N VAL A 71 2.02 -8.53 9.57
CA VAL A 71 0.89 -8.13 10.43
C VAL A 71 0.08 -7.04 9.75
N PHE A 72 0.76 -6.02 9.22
CA PHE A 72 0.13 -4.94 8.49
C PHE A 72 -0.58 -5.47 7.24
N PHE A 73 0.04 -6.36 6.48
CA PHE A 73 -0.58 -6.97 5.29
C PHE A 73 -1.89 -7.69 5.63
N LYS A 74 -1.92 -8.44 6.74
CA LYS A 74 -3.13 -9.15 7.18
C LYS A 74 -4.26 -8.19 7.57
N VAL A 75 -3.94 -7.06 8.22
CA VAL A 75 -4.91 -5.99 8.51
C VAL A 75 -5.47 -5.38 7.23
N LEU A 76 -4.61 -5.03 6.26
CA LEU A 76 -5.03 -4.48 4.97
C LEU A 76 -5.93 -5.44 4.19
N MET A 77 -5.63 -6.74 4.22
CA MET A 77 -6.46 -7.77 3.59
C MET A 77 -7.88 -7.85 4.18
N GLU A 78 -8.07 -7.51 5.45
CA GLU A 78 -9.42 -7.44 6.04
C GLU A 78 -10.10 -6.12 5.70
N LEU A 79 -9.42 -4.98 5.85
CA LEU A 79 -9.98 -3.66 5.55
C LEU A 79 -10.42 -3.53 4.08
N GLY A 80 -9.64 -4.11 3.15
CA GLY A 80 -9.95 -4.11 1.71
C GLY A 80 -11.28 -4.77 1.37
N ARG A 81 -11.77 -5.69 2.21
CA ARG A 81 -13.09 -6.32 2.05
C ARG A 81 -14.24 -5.34 2.30
N GLY A 82 -13.95 -4.28 3.04
CA GLY A 82 -14.90 -3.26 3.46
C GLY A 82 -15.08 -2.15 2.42
N CYS A 83 -14.04 -1.33 2.28
CA CYS A 83 -14.01 -0.20 1.35
C CYS A 83 -12.62 -0.10 0.72
N CYS A 84 -12.53 -0.29 -0.60
CA CYS A 84 -11.26 -0.31 -1.33
C CYS A 84 -10.46 0.99 -1.14
N SER A 85 -11.10 2.16 -1.31
CA SER A 85 -10.43 3.46 -1.16
C SER A 85 -9.96 3.74 0.28
N SER A 86 -10.78 3.39 1.29
CA SER A 86 -10.38 3.56 2.69
C SER A 86 -9.20 2.65 3.07
N ALA A 87 -9.24 1.40 2.62
CA ALA A 87 -8.16 0.45 2.85
C ALA A 87 -6.88 0.84 2.10
N TRP A 88 -6.99 1.42 0.90
CA TRP A 88 -5.86 1.97 0.16
C TRP A 88 -5.21 3.16 0.89
N ASN A 89 -6.01 4.06 1.46
CA ASN A 89 -5.48 5.14 2.29
C ASN A 89 -4.83 4.60 3.56
N MET A 90 -5.42 3.61 4.24
CA MET A 90 -4.74 2.94 5.36
C MET A 90 -3.42 2.30 4.94
N MET A 91 -3.40 1.64 3.77
CA MET A 91 -2.20 1.03 3.20
C MET A 91 -1.08 2.05 3.03
N ILE A 92 -1.33 3.12 2.29
CA ILE A 92 -0.28 4.05 1.91
C ILE A 92 0.16 4.89 3.11
N LEU A 93 -0.77 5.40 3.91
CA LEU A 93 -0.45 6.23 5.07
C LEU A 93 0.18 5.38 6.20
N GLY A 94 -0.21 4.11 6.33
CA GLY A 94 0.28 3.19 7.36
C GLY A 94 1.59 2.48 7.02
N VAL A 95 2.02 2.48 5.76
CA VAL A 95 3.32 1.89 5.39
C VAL A 95 4.50 2.84 5.68
N HIS A 96 4.30 4.16 5.52
CA HIS A 96 5.39 5.14 5.69
C HIS A 96 6.07 5.14 7.05
N PRO A 97 5.39 4.87 8.20
CA PRO A 97 6.08 4.75 9.47
C PRO A 97 7.24 3.73 9.46
N TRP A 98 7.15 2.67 8.63
CA TRP A 98 8.26 1.72 8.46
C TRP A 98 9.53 2.39 7.89
N GLU A 99 9.36 3.32 6.95
CA GLU A 99 10.46 4.01 6.25
C GLU A 99 11.26 4.92 7.19
N PHE A 100 10.71 5.31 8.35
CA PHE A 100 11.45 6.03 9.39
C PHE A 100 12.49 5.19 10.11
N GLY A 101 12.51 3.87 9.88
CA GLY A 101 13.72 3.09 10.13
C GLY A 101 14.87 3.53 9.23
N LEU A 102 14.61 3.96 8.00
CA LEU A 102 15.65 4.28 7.02
C LEU A 102 16.25 5.68 7.15
N PHE A 103 15.46 6.65 7.60
CA PHE A 103 15.95 8.00 7.84
C PHE A 103 16.91 8.07 9.04
N PRO A 104 17.82 9.06 9.06
CA PRO A 104 18.45 9.50 10.30
C PRO A 104 17.38 9.78 11.38
N GLN A 105 17.67 9.39 12.62
CA GLN A 105 16.72 9.48 13.74
C GLN A 105 16.02 10.84 13.84
N GLN A 106 16.75 11.93 13.60
CA GLN A 106 16.22 13.29 13.70
C GLN A 106 14.98 13.52 12.83
N ALA A 107 14.83 12.83 11.68
CA ALA A 107 13.63 12.93 10.87
C ALA A 107 12.37 12.43 11.59
N GLY A 108 12.46 11.32 12.32
CA GLY A 108 11.34 10.83 13.11
C GLY A 108 11.11 11.67 14.36
N ASP A 109 12.18 12.24 14.95
CA ASP A 109 12.04 13.18 16.06
C ASP A 109 11.30 14.46 15.62
N ASP A 110 11.56 14.97 14.42
CA ASP A 110 10.85 16.11 13.82
C ASP A 110 9.35 15.84 13.62
N VAL A 111 8.97 14.58 13.34
CA VAL A 111 7.58 14.18 13.05
C VAL A 111 6.80 13.85 14.33
N TRP A 112 7.38 13.06 15.23
CA TRP A 112 6.63 12.43 16.32
C TRP A 112 7.01 12.86 17.74
N SER A 113 8.06 13.67 17.95
CA SER A 113 8.45 14.05 19.32
C SER A 113 7.39 14.88 20.06
N ALA A 114 6.58 15.64 19.32
CA ALA A 114 5.50 16.45 19.89
C ALA A 114 4.15 15.71 19.95
N LYS A 115 3.89 14.82 18.99
CA LYS A 115 2.63 14.13 18.78
C LYS A 115 2.90 12.80 18.07
N ASP A 116 2.57 11.67 18.68
CA ASP A 116 3.03 10.35 18.23
C ASP A 116 2.09 9.67 17.21
N ASP A 117 0.96 10.28 16.88
CA ASP A 117 -0.04 9.82 15.91
C ASP A 117 -0.06 10.67 14.62
N VAL A 118 1.01 11.43 14.35
CA VAL A 118 1.18 12.19 13.11
C VAL A 118 1.21 11.26 11.90
N ILE A 119 0.40 11.58 10.89
CA ILE A 119 0.28 10.83 9.64
C ILE A 119 1.17 11.45 8.55
N VAL A 120 1.87 10.58 7.83
CA VAL A 120 2.76 10.96 6.72
C VAL A 120 2.18 10.42 5.41
N ALA A 121 1.94 11.31 4.44
CA ALA A 121 1.53 10.95 3.08
C ALA A 121 2.76 10.73 2.18
N SER A 122 2.57 10.34 0.92
CA SER A 122 3.69 10.29 -0.03
C SER A 122 3.28 10.49 -1.48
N SER A 123 4.29 10.72 -2.32
CA SER A 123 4.26 10.41 -3.75
C SER A 123 5.67 10.12 -4.26
N TYR A 124 5.91 8.89 -4.70
CA TYR A 124 7.25 8.45 -5.16
C TYR A 124 7.49 8.64 -6.66
N ALA A 125 6.56 9.26 -7.39
CA ALA A 125 6.73 9.54 -8.81
C ALA A 125 7.95 10.47 -8.99
N PRO A 126 9.01 10.07 -9.71
CA PRO A 126 10.26 10.82 -9.75
C PRO A 126 10.20 11.94 -10.81
N VAL A 127 9.23 12.86 -10.65
CA VAL A 127 8.89 13.89 -11.64
C VAL A 127 9.42 15.28 -11.29
N GLY A 128 9.77 15.53 -10.03
CA GLY A 128 10.35 16.81 -9.60
C GLY A 128 11.84 16.92 -9.85
N SER A 129 12.32 18.16 -9.90
CA SER A 129 13.75 18.47 -9.92
C SER A 129 14.31 18.44 -8.51
N VAL A 130 15.55 17.96 -8.40
CA VAL A 130 16.32 17.93 -7.16
C VAL A 130 17.70 18.48 -7.45
N LYS A 131 18.13 19.47 -6.66
CA LYS A 131 19.47 20.03 -6.72
C LYS A 131 20.16 19.88 -5.37
N LYS A 132 21.27 19.15 -5.33
CA LYS A 132 22.12 19.08 -4.14
C LYS A 132 22.74 20.45 -3.86
N VAL A 133 22.69 20.85 -2.60
CA VAL A 133 23.25 22.10 -2.06
C VAL A 133 23.96 21.81 -0.74
N GLU A 134 24.62 22.81 -0.16
CA GLU A 134 25.20 22.65 1.17
C GLU A 134 24.10 22.32 2.19
N GLY A 135 24.28 21.22 2.93
CA GLY A 135 23.37 20.78 3.99
C GLY A 135 22.08 20.08 3.54
N GLY A 136 21.88 19.84 2.25
CA GLY A 136 20.73 19.07 1.76
C GLY A 136 20.38 19.33 0.30
N TYR A 137 19.09 19.49 0.01
CA TYR A 137 18.55 19.54 -1.34
C TYR A 137 17.57 20.69 -1.52
N ILE A 138 17.53 21.28 -2.71
CA ILE A 138 16.40 22.13 -3.16
C ILE A 138 15.56 21.31 -4.12
N ILE A 139 14.25 21.23 -3.86
CA ILE A 139 13.31 20.51 -4.72
C ILE A 139 12.21 21.43 -5.27
N ASP A 140 11.80 21.14 -6.50
CA ASP A 140 10.78 21.89 -7.22
C ASP A 140 10.03 20.97 -8.18
N GLY A 141 8.70 21.01 -8.15
CA GLY A 141 7.88 20.24 -9.08
C GLY A 141 6.47 19.96 -8.57
N LYS A 142 5.74 19.17 -9.36
CA LYS A 142 4.39 18.71 -9.05
C LYS A 142 4.36 17.18 -9.00
N TRP A 143 4.16 16.62 -7.82
CA TRP A 143 4.05 15.19 -7.59
C TRP A 143 2.60 14.73 -7.62
N PRO A 144 2.17 13.94 -8.61
CA PRO A 144 0.79 13.46 -8.67
C PRO A 144 0.54 12.31 -7.69
N THR A 145 -0.70 11.88 -7.55
CA THR A 145 -1.08 10.60 -6.93
C THR A 145 -0.76 10.44 -5.44
N SER A 146 -0.84 11.51 -4.64
CA SER A 146 -0.63 11.45 -3.19
C SER A 146 -1.89 11.02 -2.44
N SER A 147 -2.07 9.71 -2.34
CA SER A 147 -3.25 9.07 -1.72
C SER A 147 -3.38 9.45 -0.24
N GLY A 148 -4.57 9.90 0.18
CA GLY A 148 -4.84 10.31 1.56
C GLY A 148 -4.12 11.58 2.02
N THR A 149 -3.57 12.39 1.11
CA THR A 149 -2.76 13.58 1.46
C THR A 149 -3.51 14.65 2.25
N ASP A 150 -4.85 14.66 2.19
CA ASP A 150 -5.67 15.55 3.03
C ASP A 150 -5.51 15.26 4.53
N HIS A 151 -5.08 14.05 4.90
CA HIS A 151 -4.87 13.62 6.29
C HIS A 151 -3.41 13.71 6.75
N GLY A 152 -2.48 14.00 5.84
CA GLY A 152 -1.05 14.06 6.14
C GLY A 152 -0.61 15.42 6.66
N GLU A 153 0.10 15.44 7.79
CA GLU A 153 0.82 16.62 8.30
C GLU A 153 2.25 16.72 7.73
N TRP A 154 2.72 15.63 7.12
CA TRP A 154 4.00 15.52 6.42
C TRP A 154 3.82 14.72 5.13
N VAL A 155 4.81 14.82 4.23
CA VAL A 155 4.87 14.02 3.01
C VAL A 155 6.28 13.52 2.72
N ILE A 156 6.38 12.30 2.20
CA ILE A 156 7.60 11.76 1.58
C ILE A 156 7.47 11.87 0.05
N LEU A 157 8.40 12.56 -0.59
CA LEU A 157 8.44 12.73 -2.05
C LEU A 157 9.62 11.96 -2.63
N GLY A 158 9.36 11.20 -3.70
CA GLY A 158 10.40 10.47 -4.42
C GLY A 158 10.99 11.32 -5.55
N ALA A 159 12.29 11.25 -5.75
CA ALA A 159 12.94 11.92 -6.88
C ALA A 159 14.25 11.22 -7.30
N PHE A 160 14.73 11.51 -8.50
CA PHE A 160 16.06 11.08 -8.92
C PHE A 160 17.09 12.14 -8.60
N GLU A 161 18.13 11.77 -7.86
CA GLU A 161 19.38 12.52 -7.86
C GLU A 161 20.10 12.23 -9.18
N ARG A 162 20.64 13.28 -9.80
CA ARG A 162 21.31 13.19 -11.10
C ARG A 162 22.72 13.77 -11.01
N ASP A 163 23.64 13.20 -11.76
CA ASP A 163 24.97 13.78 -11.96
C ASP A 163 24.93 15.02 -12.85
N ASP A 164 26.11 15.63 -13.06
CA ASP A 164 26.28 16.83 -13.90
C ASP A 164 25.89 16.61 -15.38
N GLU A 165 25.87 15.35 -15.84
CA GLU A 165 25.43 14.95 -17.18
C GLU A 165 23.92 14.68 -17.24
N GLY A 166 23.21 14.80 -16.12
CA GLY A 166 21.78 14.58 -16.00
C GLY A 166 21.37 13.11 -15.90
N LYS A 167 22.32 12.18 -15.73
CA LYS A 167 22.03 10.75 -15.56
C LYS A 167 21.58 10.47 -14.12
N PRO A 168 20.49 9.70 -13.90
CA PRO A 168 20.10 9.27 -12.56
C PRO A 168 21.21 8.46 -11.88
N ILE A 169 21.60 8.87 -10.67
CA ILE A 169 22.61 8.19 -9.85
C ILE A 169 22.05 7.62 -8.56
N ASP A 170 20.91 8.14 -8.09
CA ASP A 170 20.20 7.62 -6.93
C ASP A 170 18.70 7.94 -7.02
N LYS A 171 17.88 7.18 -6.28
CA LYS A 171 16.47 7.46 -6.05
C LYS A 171 16.28 7.84 -4.59
N LEU A 172 15.95 9.10 -4.33
CA LEU A 172 15.81 9.67 -2.99
C LEU A 172 14.37 9.64 -2.51
N SER A 173 14.21 9.46 -1.20
CA SER A 173 13.05 9.87 -0.42
C SER A 173 13.34 11.20 0.27
N LEU A 174 12.43 12.17 0.16
CA LEU A 174 12.56 13.52 0.74
C LEU A 174 11.35 13.81 1.63
N LEU A 175 11.57 14.07 2.93
CA LEU A 175 10.53 14.32 3.91
C LEU A 175 10.27 15.83 4.10
N LEU A 176 9.03 16.27 3.85
CA LEU A 176 8.60 17.66 3.92
C LEU A 176 7.41 17.86 4.87
N PRO A 177 7.38 18.96 5.65
CA PRO A 177 6.21 19.30 6.47
C PRO A 177 5.08 19.86 5.60
N ARG A 178 3.84 19.81 6.11
CA ARG A 178 2.64 20.32 5.41
C ARG A 178 2.77 21.74 4.87
N SER A 179 3.46 22.62 5.61
CA SER A 179 3.64 24.03 5.22
C SER A 179 4.51 24.23 3.97
N ALA A 180 5.21 23.19 3.51
CA ALA A 180 6.14 23.26 2.40
C ALA A 180 5.53 22.90 1.05
N TYR A 181 4.24 22.55 0.99
CA TYR A 181 3.60 22.17 -0.27
C TYR A 181 2.13 22.55 -0.33
N GLN A 182 1.62 22.70 -1.54
CA GLN A 182 0.20 22.91 -1.81
C GLN A 182 -0.44 21.61 -2.32
N VAL A 183 -1.61 21.25 -1.79
CA VAL A 183 -2.45 20.19 -2.34
C VAL A 183 -3.31 20.74 -3.47
N ILE A 184 -3.27 20.08 -4.63
CA ILE A 184 -4.03 20.41 -5.82
C ILE A 184 -5.13 19.37 -5.99
N ASP A 185 -6.40 19.77 -5.91
CA ASP A 185 -7.53 18.85 -6.11
C ASP A 185 -7.72 18.52 -7.60
N ASP A 186 -6.98 17.53 -8.07
CA ASP A 186 -7.02 17.05 -9.46
C ASP A 186 -7.26 15.53 -9.60
N TRP A 187 -7.73 14.88 -8.53
CA TRP A 187 -8.05 13.44 -8.54
C TRP A 187 -9.47 13.18 -9.08
N HIS A 188 -9.58 13.07 -10.41
CA HIS A 188 -10.81 12.74 -11.14
C HIS A 188 -10.60 11.47 -11.97
N VAL A 189 -10.85 10.32 -11.36
CA VAL A 189 -10.55 9.00 -11.94
C VAL A 189 -11.77 8.09 -11.92
N MET A 190 -11.65 6.91 -12.55
CA MET A 190 -12.75 5.95 -12.65
C MET A 190 -12.79 4.88 -11.56
N GLY A 191 -11.68 4.69 -10.83
CA GLY A 191 -11.52 3.68 -9.79
C GLY A 191 -10.54 4.17 -8.73
N LEU A 192 -10.72 3.72 -7.50
CA LEU A 192 -10.11 4.30 -6.31
C LEU A 192 -10.40 5.80 -6.19
N CYS A 193 -11.60 6.24 -6.60
CA CYS A 193 -11.97 7.65 -6.60
C CYS A 193 -11.87 8.27 -5.20
N GLY A 194 -12.22 7.50 -4.17
CA GLY A 194 -12.28 7.96 -2.80
C GLY A 194 -10.94 8.09 -2.09
N THR A 195 -9.81 7.70 -2.71
CA THR A 195 -8.49 7.81 -2.07
C THR A 195 -8.04 9.25 -1.91
N GLY A 196 -8.57 10.17 -2.73
CA GLY A 196 -8.13 11.55 -2.77
C GLY A 196 -6.65 11.65 -3.12
N SER A 197 -6.20 10.91 -4.13
CA SER A 197 -4.79 10.86 -4.58
C SER A 197 -4.38 12.12 -5.36
N LYS A 198 -4.58 13.26 -4.72
CA LYS A 198 -4.35 14.62 -5.23
C LYS A 198 -2.87 14.86 -5.50
N SER A 199 -2.59 15.82 -6.37
CA SER A 199 -1.22 16.24 -6.63
C SER A 199 -0.70 17.21 -5.58
N LEU A 200 0.62 17.23 -5.40
CA LEU A 200 1.34 18.11 -4.49
C LEU A 200 2.28 19.02 -5.27
N LEU A 201 2.12 20.32 -5.12
CA LEU A 201 2.99 21.33 -5.72
C LEU A 201 4.02 21.81 -4.69
N VAL A 202 5.29 21.75 -5.06
CA VAL A 202 6.43 22.22 -4.26
C VAL A 202 7.20 23.23 -5.09
N GLU A 203 7.43 24.42 -4.54
CA GLU A 203 8.10 25.53 -5.22
C GLU A 203 9.42 25.87 -4.52
N LYS A 204 10.53 25.35 -5.06
CA LYS A 204 11.90 25.60 -4.59
C LYS A 204 12.10 25.48 -3.08
N VAL A 205 11.68 24.36 -2.51
CA VAL A 205 11.80 24.10 -1.06
C VAL A 205 13.14 23.48 -0.73
N PHE A 206 13.79 23.99 0.33
CA PHE A 206 14.95 23.35 0.92
C PHE A 206 14.55 22.18 1.83
N VAL A 207 15.18 21.02 1.63
CA VAL A 207 15.05 19.81 2.44
C VAL A 207 16.42 19.52 3.06
N PRO A 208 16.55 19.51 4.39
CA PRO A 208 17.83 19.21 5.03
C PRO A 208 18.22 17.75 4.85
N GLU A 209 19.52 17.46 4.81
CA GLU A 209 20.08 16.11 4.57
C GLU A 209 19.46 15.04 5.48
N HIS A 210 19.24 15.36 6.77
CA HIS A 210 18.70 14.40 7.74
C HIS A 210 17.25 13.97 7.46
N ARG A 211 16.54 14.67 6.57
CA ARG A 211 15.19 14.35 6.06
C ARG A 211 15.23 13.69 4.69
N THR A 212 16.36 13.07 4.35
CA THR A 212 16.53 12.32 3.11
C THR A 212 17.13 10.95 3.38
N HIS A 213 16.84 9.98 2.52
CA HIS A 213 17.62 8.75 2.38
C HIS A 213 17.49 8.21 0.96
N SER A 214 18.41 7.33 0.58
CA SER A 214 18.30 6.55 -0.66
C SER A 214 17.26 5.44 -0.51
N ILE A 215 16.37 5.31 -1.50
CA ILE A 215 15.45 4.18 -1.66
C ILE A 215 16.17 2.98 -2.27
N SER A 216 17.22 3.25 -3.05
CA SER A 216 17.97 2.25 -3.80
C SER A 216 19.05 1.57 -2.95
N ASP A 217 19.62 2.27 -1.96
CA ASP A 217 20.60 1.71 -1.02
C ASP A 217 19.98 0.60 -0.17
N TYR A 218 20.57 -0.59 -0.23
CA TYR A 218 20.15 -1.75 0.53
C TYR A 218 21.36 -2.45 1.15
N SER A 219 21.86 -1.85 2.22
CA SER A 219 23.06 -2.28 2.92
C SER A 219 22.78 -2.67 4.38
N MET A 220 23.75 -3.38 4.97
CA MET A 220 23.66 -3.79 6.38
C MET A 220 23.74 -2.57 7.30
N ASP A 221 22.88 -2.54 8.30
CA ASP A 221 22.76 -1.40 9.21
C ASP A 221 22.48 -1.86 10.67
N PRO A 222 22.96 -1.16 11.72
CA PRO A 222 22.72 -1.50 13.13
C PRO A 222 21.26 -1.46 13.59
N ARG A 223 20.30 -0.97 12.79
CA ARG A 223 18.86 -0.93 13.06
C ARG A 223 18.26 -2.28 13.45
N GLY A 224 17.04 -2.23 14.01
CA GLY A 224 16.22 -3.41 14.27
C GLY A 224 16.02 -4.26 13.02
N SER A 225 15.95 -5.58 13.18
CA SER A 225 15.87 -6.52 12.06
C SER A 225 14.66 -6.28 11.14
N VAL A 226 13.58 -5.71 11.67
CA VAL A 226 12.39 -5.38 10.88
C VAL A 226 12.63 -4.27 9.84
N PHE A 227 13.73 -3.50 9.97
CA PHE A 227 14.12 -2.47 9.02
C PHE A 227 15.21 -2.95 8.05
N LEU A 228 15.54 -4.25 8.07
CA LEU A 228 16.45 -4.88 7.10
C LEU A 228 15.71 -5.52 5.92
N PHE A 229 14.38 -5.40 5.82
CA PHE A 229 13.70 -5.69 4.56
C PHE A 229 13.99 -4.55 3.56
N PRO A 230 14.08 -4.81 2.24
CA PRO A 230 14.07 -3.76 1.24
C PRO A 230 12.77 -2.95 1.31
N PHE A 231 12.86 -1.62 1.34
CA PHE A 231 11.67 -0.77 1.40
C PHE A 231 10.69 -1.06 0.26
N VAL A 232 11.23 -1.23 -0.95
CA VAL A 232 10.45 -1.51 -2.16
C VAL A 232 9.64 -2.80 -2.02
N GLN A 233 10.14 -3.81 -1.29
CA GLN A 233 9.41 -5.05 -1.01
C GLN A 233 8.25 -4.80 -0.04
N ILE A 234 8.47 -4.04 1.03
CA ILE A 234 7.43 -3.73 2.02
C ILE A 234 6.33 -2.83 1.43
N PHE A 235 6.73 -1.80 0.69
CA PHE A 235 5.83 -0.89 0.02
C PHE A 235 4.97 -1.62 -1.03
N ALA A 236 5.60 -2.36 -1.96
CA ALA A 236 4.88 -3.08 -2.99
C ALA A 236 4.03 -4.23 -2.42
N GLY A 237 4.53 -4.93 -1.40
CA GLY A 237 3.78 -5.95 -0.67
C GLY A 237 2.53 -5.39 0.01
N SER A 238 2.58 -4.16 0.52
CA SER A 238 1.43 -3.46 1.09
C SER A 238 0.36 -3.17 0.04
N VAL A 239 0.76 -2.71 -1.15
CA VAL A 239 -0.14 -2.52 -2.31
C VAL A 239 -0.79 -3.85 -2.72
N SER A 240 -0.02 -4.93 -2.78
CA SER A 240 -0.54 -6.27 -3.09
C SER A 240 -1.50 -6.78 -2.01
N ALA A 241 -1.18 -6.57 -0.72
CA ALA A 241 -2.00 -7.01 0.41
C ALA A 241 -3.39 -6.34 0.41
N VAL A 242 -3.44 -5.03 0.19
CA VAL A 242 -4.73 -4.33 0.12
C VAL A 242 -5.53 -4.80 -1.10
N THR A 243 -4.87 -5.03 -2.24
CA THR A 243 -5.52 -5.50 -3.48
C THR A 243 -6.14 -6.90 -3.30
N VAL A 244 -5.45 -7.81 -2.58
CA VAL A 244 -6.02 -9.10 -2.16
C VAL A 244 -7.29 -8.91 -1.34
N GLY A 245 -7.28 -7.97 -0.39
CA GLY A 245 -8.46 -7.66 0.43
C GLY A 245 -9.64 -7.15 -0.40
N MET A 246 -9.38 -6.27 -1.38
CA MET A 246 -10.40 -5.77 -2.30
C MET A 246 -11.04 -6.90 -3.12
N ALA A 247 -10.23 -7.80 -3.68
CA ALA A 247 -10.73 -8.95 -4.42
C ALA A 247 -11.49 -9.94 -3.54
N GLN A 248 -11.05 -10.15 -2.29
CA GLN A 248 -11.81 -10.92 -1.31
C GLN A 248 -13.16 -10.26 -0.99
N GLY A 249 -13.24 -8.94 -0.91
CA GLY A 249 -14.49 -8.19 -0.78
C GLY A 249 -15.45 -8.47 -1.94
N ALA A 250 -14.95 -8.53 -3.18
CA ALA A 250 -15.77 -8.91 -4.33
C ALA A 250 -16.33 -10.34 -4.21
N ILE A 251 -15.53 -11.29 -3.75
CA ILE A 251 -15.97 -12.67 -3.48
C ILE A 251 -17.08 -12.69 -2.44
N ASP A 252 -16.93 -11.96 -1.33
CA ASP A 252 -17.92 -11.89 -0.25
C ASP A 252 -19.26 -11.34 -0.76
N HIS A 253 -19.22 -10.20 -1.46
CA HIS A 253 -20.39 -9.60 -2.10
C HIS A 253 -21.06 -10.54 -3.11
N TYR A 254 -20.27 -11.23 -3.93
CA TYR A 254 -20.79 -12.15 -4.93
C TYR A 254 -21.50 -13.34 -4.28
N ILE A 255 -20.93 -13.92 -3.20
CA ILE A 255 -21.56 -15.02 -2.46
C ILE A 255 -22.92 -14.58 -1.90
N GLU A 256 -22.98 -13.43 -1.24
CA GLU A 256 -24.23 -12.87 -0.68
C GLU A 256 -25.29 -12.67 -1.77
N GLN A 257 -24.89 -12.08 -2.90
CA GLN A 257 -25.78 -11.81 -4.03
C GLN A 257 -26.29 -13.11 -4.67
N MET A 258 -25.42 -14.08 -4.95
CA MET A 258 -25.80 -15.31 -5.66
C MET A 258 -26.60 -16.29 -4.80
N LYS A 259 -26.46 -16.24 -3.47
CA LYS A 259 -27.28 -17.04 -2.55
C LYS A 259 -28.76 -16.63 -2.58
N SER A 260 -29.04 -15.34 -2.69
CA SER A 260 -30.41 -14.80 -2.66
C SER A 260 -31.06 -14.69 -4.05
N ARG A 261 -30.26 -14.56 -5.11
CA ARG A 261 -30.74 -14.31 -6.48
C ARG A 261 -31.47 -15.51 -7.09
N ARG A 262 -32.61 -15.23 -7.74
CA ARG A 262 -33.35 -16.17 -8.59
C ARG A 262 -33.26 -15.79 -10.06
N ASN A 263 -33.27 -16.78 -10.93
CA ASN A 263 -33.32 -16.56 -12.37
C ASN A 263 -34.71 -16.03 -12.75
N GLY A 264 -34.76 -14.90 -13.44
CA GLY A 264 -36.03 -14.21 -13.76
C GLY A 264 -36.98 -15.00 -14.68
N THR A 265 -36.44 -15.90 -15.52
CA THR A 265 -37.24 -16.70 -16.45
C THR A 265 -37.69 -18.02 -15.82
N THR A 266 -36.81 -18.69 -15.07
CA THR A 266 -37.06 -20.06 -14.57
C THR A 266 -37.43 -20.12 -13.09
N GLY A 267 -37.27 -19.04 -12.33
CA GLY A 267 -37.48 -18.99 -10.88
C GLY A 267 -36.45 -19.78 -10.04
N LYS A 268 -35.58 -20.58 -10.70
CA LYS A 268 -34.58 -21.40 -10.03
C LYS A 268 -33.52 -20.54 -9.33
N PRO A 269 -32.99 -20.99 -8.19
CA PRO A 269 -31.87 -20.32 -7.53
C PRO A 269 -30.68 -20.17 -8.47
N VAL A 270 -30.10 -18.97 -8.58
CA VAL A 270 -28.90 -18.75 -9.41
C VAL A 270 -27.69 -19.50 -8.83
N SER A 271 -27.68 -19.72 -7.51
CA SER A 271 -26.70 -20.55 -6.80
C SER A 271 -26.63 -22.01 -7.29
N SER A 272 -27.65 -22.53 -7.99
CA SER A 272 -27.58 -23.88 -8.58
C SER A 272 -26.87 -23.93 -9.93
N SER A 273 -26.59 -22.78 -10.56
CA SER A 273 -25.97 -22.69 -11.88
C SER A 273 -24.51 -23.18 -11.86
N PRO A 274 -24.13 -24.12 -12.75
CA PRO A 274 -22.73 -24.56 -12.88
C PRO A 274 -21.79 -23.40 -13.21
N TYR A 275 -22.21 -22.48 -14.09
CA TYR A 275 -21.43 -21.30 -14.47
C TYR A 275 -21.14 -20.39 -13.27
N VAL A 276 -22.12 -20.17 -12.39
CA VAL A 276 -21.95 -19.32 -11.19
C VAL A 276 -20.97 -19.94 -10.19
N LYS A 277 -21.03 -21.27 -10.04
CA LYS A 277 -20.12 -22.03 -9.16
C LYS A 277 -18.69 -22.03 -9.69
N ASP A 278 -18.54 -22.22 -11.00
CA ASP A 278 -17.24 -22.21 -11.68
C ASP A 278 -16.53 -20.85 -11.50
N ARG A 279 -17.22 -19.74 -11.80
CA ARG A 279 -16.64 -18.39 -11.64
C ARG A 279 -16.23 -18.11 -10.20
N LEU A 280 -17.07 -18.50 -9.24
CA LEU A 280 -16.76 -18.33 -7.82
C LEU A 280 -15.54 -19.16 -7.41
N ALA A 281 -15.46 -20.44 -7.79
CA ALA A 281 -14.37 -21.32 -7.40
C ALA A 281 -13.02 -20.83 -7.96
N ASN A 282 -12.98 -20.43 -9.23
CA ASN A 282 -11.75 -19.93 -9.85
C ASN A 282 -11.31 -18.58 -9.27
N ALA A 283 -12.26 -17.66 -9.00
CA ALA A 283 -11.94 -16.41 -8.32
C ALA A 283 -11.36 -16.64 -6.92
N VAL A 284 -11.94 -17.58 -6.15
CA VAL A 284 -11.42 -17.97 -4.83
C VAL A 284 -10.02 -18.56 -4.93
N LEU A 285 -9.74 -19.40 -5.93
CA LEU A 285 -8.42 -19.99 -6.14
C LEU A 285 -7.35 -18.91 -6.40
N LEU A 286 -7.65 -17.95 -7.29
CA LEU A 286 -6.74 -16.84 -7.63
C LEU A 286 -6.41 -16.00 -6.38
N VAL A 287 -7.43 -15.52 -5.66
CA VAL A 287 -7.24 -14.67 -4.47
C VAL A 287 -6.51 -15.42 -3.35
N ARG A 288 -6.85 -16.70 -3.11
CA ARG A 288 -6.14 -17.52 -2.12
C ARG A 288 -4.68 -17.75 -2.49
N SER A 289 -4.39 -17.98 -3.77
CA SER A 289 -3.03 -18.22 -4.24
C SER A 289 -2.19 -16.95 -4.14
N ALA A 290 -2.73 -15.80 -4.56
CA ALA A 290 -2.09 -14.50 -4.41
C ALA A 290 -1.78 -14.17 -2.93
N ARG A 291 -2.75 -14.40 -2.03
CA ARG A 291 -2.54 -14.27 -0.58
C ARG A 291 -1.41 -15.18 -0.07
N ALA A 292 -1.42 -16.44 -0.49
CA ALA A 292 -0.44 -17.43 -0.04
C ALA A 292 0.98 -17.05 -0.46
N ARG A 293 1.21 -16.67 -1.73
CA ARG A 293 2.54 -16.26 -2.22
C ARG A 293 3.08 -15.05 -1.47
N LEU A 294 2.24 -14.03 -1.26
CA LEU A 294 2.64 -12.82 -0.52
C LEU A 294 3.05 -13.10 0.93
N LEU A 295 2.29 -13.96 1.62
CA LEU A 295 2.61 -14.34 3.00
C LEU A 295 3.80 -15.31 3.07
N GLN A 296 4.00 -16.16 2.07
CA GLN A 296 5.15 -17.06 1.99
C GLN A 296 6.45 -16.27 1.83
N MET A 297 6.47 -15.27 0.94
CA MET A 297 7.59 -14.31 0.82
C MET A 297 7.94 -13.74 2.20
N MET A 298 6.96 -13.26 2.96
CA MET A 298 7.21 -12.72 4.29
C MET A 298 7.74 -13.78 5.26
N ILE A 299 7.24 -15.01 5.24
CA ILE A 299 7.75 -16.11 6.10
C ILE A 299 9.22 -16.39 5.82
N GLU A 300 9.61 -16.45 4.55
CA GLU A 300 10.97 -16.77 4.10
C GLU A 300 11.92 -15.61 4.43
N THR A 301 11.57 -14.40 4.02
CA THR A 301 12.41 -13.21 4.22
C THR A 301 12.51 -12.78 5.68
N THR A 302 11.47 -13.01 6.50
CA THR A 302 11.52 -12.76 7.95
C THR A 302 12.61 -13.58 8.63
N LYS A 303 12.78 -14.86 8.25
CA LYS A 303 13.82 -15.72 8.83
C LYS A 303 15.21 -15.19 8.53
N ILE A 304 15.41 -14.60 7.36
CA ILE A 304 16.69 -14.03 6.91
C ILE A 304 17.00 -12.78 7.74
N VAL A 305 16.10 -11.80 7.75
CA VAL A 305 16.36 -10.53 8.46
C VAL A 305 16.45 -10.71 9.97
N GLN A 306 15.76 -11.71 10.56
CA GLN A 306 15.88 -12.04 11.98
C GLN A 306 17.27 -12.57 12.37
N ARG A 307 17.99 -13.20 11.43
CA ARG A 307 19.41 -13.54 11.59
C ARG A 307 20.33 -12.34 11.35
N ARG A 308 19.76 -11.16 11.06
CA ARG A 308 20.47 -9.95 10.63
C ARG A 308 21.29 -10.19 9.37
N GLU A 309 20.70 -10.88 8.41
CA GLU A 309 21.23 -11.04 7.06
C GLU A 309 20.41 -10.19 6.10
N LEU A 310 21.02 -9.71 5.01
CA LEU A 310 20.29 -9.09 3.91
C LEU A 310 19.64 -10.19 3.08
N ILE A 311 18.41 -9.95 2.62
CA ILE A 311 17.72 -10.78 1.63
C ILE A 311 18.60 -10.90 0.37
N PRO A 312 18.96 -12.12 -0.07
CA PRO A 312 19.74 -12.36 -1.27
C PRO A 312 19.10 -11.74 -2.52
N ILE A 313 19.93 -11.37 -3.49
CA ILE A 313 19.44 -10.70 -4.70
C ILE A 313 18.50 -11.60 -5.51
N GLU A 314 18.77 -12.90 -5.53
CA GLU A 314 17.95 -13.92 -6.19
C GLU A 314 16.52 -13.91 -5.65
N ASP A 315 16.39 -13.86 -4.32
CA ASP A 315 15.12 -13.79 -3.61
C ASP A 315 14.40 -12.45 -3.90
N GLN A 316 15.14 -11.33 -3.89
CA GLN A 316 14.56 -10.01 -4.19
C GLN A 316 13.93 -9.95 -5.59
N VAL A 317 14.63 -10.48 -6.61
CA VAL A 317 14.13 -10.51 -8.00
C VAL A 317 12.94 -11.45 -8.12
N LEU A 318 13.00 -12.63 -7.51
CA LEU A 318 11.90 -13.61 -7.51
C LEU A 318 10.63 -13.02 -6.89
N TYR A 319 10.74 -12.52 -5.65
CA TYR A 319 9.60 -11.99 -4.92
C TYR A 319 9.04 -10.71 -5.52
N ARG A 320 9.85 -9.95 -6.26
CA ARG A 320 9.35 -8.77 -6.97
C ARG A 320 8.28 -9.15 -7.99
N LEU A 321 8.47 -10.26 -8.72
CA LEU A 321 7.45 -10.78 -9.64
C LEU A 321 6.24 -11.33 -8.88
N ASP A 322 6.43 -12.06 -7.77
CA ASP A 322 5.32 -12.59 -6.97
C ASP A 322 4.40 -11.47 -6.49
N VAL A 323 4.99 -10.40 -5.94
CA VAL A 323 4.27 -9.21 -5.47
C VAL A 323 3.54 -8.53 -6.62
N ALA A 324 4.21 -8.30 -7.76
CA ALA A 324 3.62 -7.60 -8.90
C ALA A 324 2.47 -8.40 -9.55
N SER A 325 2.55 -9.72 -9.56
CA SER A 325 1.54 -10.60 -10.16
C SER A 325 0.22 -10.62 -9.39
N VAL A 326 0.21 -10.19 -8.12
CA VAL A 326 -1.00 -10.11 -7.30
C VAL A 326 -2.08 -9.23 -7.94
N GLY A 327 -1.70 -8.09 -8.51
CA GLY A 327 -2.65 -7.19 -9.18
C GLY A 327 -3.41 -7.90 -10.30
N ARG A 328 -2.70 -8.63 -11.16
CA ARG A 328 -3.28 -9.42 -12.27
C ARG A 328 -4.23 -10.50 -11.77
N ASP A 329 -3.81 -11.30 -10.80
CA ASP A 329 -4.64 -12.38 -10.25
C ASP A 329 -5.93 -11.84 -9.61
N CYS A 330 -5.82 -10.74 -8.87
CA CYS A 330 -6.96 -10.10 -8.21
C CYS A 330 -7.92 -9.47 -9.24
N GLN A 331 -7.39 -8.82 -10.27
CA GLN A 331 -8.19 -8.26 -11.36
C GLN A 331 -8.94 -9.36 -12.12
N GLU A 332 -8.27 -10.46 -12.45
CA GLU A 332 -8.90 -11.61 -13.12
C GLU A 332 -10.00 -12.22 -12.24
N ALA A 333 -9.72 -12.43 -10.95
CA ALA A 333 -10.71 -12.95 -10.00
C ALA A 333 -11.98 -12.09 -9.97
N VAL A 334 -11.82 -10.77 -9.87
CA VAL A 334 -12.97 -9.85 -9.81
C VAL A 334 -13.71 -9.79 -11.16
N GLN A 335 -12.99 -9.86 -12.28
CA GLN A 335 -13.60 -9.91 -13.62
C GLN A 335 -14.46 -11.18 -13.82
N LEU A 336 -14.00 -12.33 -13.34
CA LEU A 336 -14.76 -13.58 -13.37
C LEU A 336 -16.11 -13.44 -12.65
N LEU A 337 -16.10 -12.77 -11.49
CA LEU A 337 -17.31 -12.54 -10.70
C LEU A 337 -18.22 -11.49 -11.34
N PHE A 338 -17.66 -10.36 -11.77
CA PHE A 338 -18.41 -9.26 -12.38
C PHE A 338 -19.21 -9.74 -13.59
N THR A 339 -18.57 -10.47 -14.50
CA THR A 339 -19.25 -11.00 -15.72
C THR A 339 -20.42 -11.91 -15.38
N ALA A 340 -20.36 -12.64 -14.27
CA ALA A 340 -21.44 -13.51 -13.82
C ALA A 340 -22.61 -12.78 -13.13
N THR A 341 -22.46 -11.49 -12.83
CA THR A 341 -23.57 -10.69 -12.29
C THR A 341 -24.55 -10.23 -13.38
N ALA A 342 -24.14 -10.25 -14.66
CA ALA A 342 -24.91 -9.75 -15.80
C ALA A 342 -25.37 -8.29 -15.61
N ALA A 343 -26.45 -7.87 -16.28
CA ALA A 343 -26.94 -6.48 -16.25
C ALA A 343 -27.13 -5.91 -14.84
N LYS A 344 -27.47 -6.75 -13.85
CA LYS A 344 -27.65 -6.27 -12.46
C LYS A 344 -26.35 -5.68 -11.91
N GLY A 345 -25.18 -6.23 -12.24
CA GLY A 345 -23.91 -5.69 -11.75
C GLY A 345 -23.54 -4.31 -12.28
N LEU A 346 -24.19 -3.83 -13.35
CA LEU A 346 -23.88 -2.55 -13.99
C LEU A 346 -24.44 -1.34 -13.23
N PHE A 347 -25.45 -1.53 -12.39
CA PHE A 347 -26.09 -0.42 -11.70
C PHE A 347 -25.15 0.17 -10.64
N ASN A 348 -25.15 1.50 -10.51
CA ASN A 348 -24.31 2.22 -9.54
C ASN A 348 -24.61 1.84 -8.08
N ASP A 349 -25.82 1.32 -7.82
CA ASP A 349 -26.23 0.80 -6.52
C ASP A 349 -25.61 -0.57 -6.19
N GLN A 350 -24.94 -1.23 -7.15
CA GLN A 350 -24.23 -2.46 -6.90
C GLN A 350 -22.77 -2.21 -6.52
N PRO A 351 -22.30 -2.78 -5.40
CA PRO A 351 -20.89 -2.67 -5.01
C PRO A 351 -19.91 -3.32 -6.00
N ILE A 352 -20.33 -4.36 -6.73
CA ILE A 352 -19.42 -5.17 -7.56
C ILE A 352 -18.75 -4.36 -8.68
N GLN A 353 -19.46 -3.42 -9.33
CA GLN A 353 -18.85 -2.57 -10.37
C GLN A 353 -17.82 -1.61 -9.78
N ARG A 354 -18.08 -1.06 -8.58
CA ARG A 354 -17.14 -0.18 -7.90
C ARG A 354 -15.88 -0.94 -7.54
N ILE A 355 -16.03 -2.12 -6.90
CA ILE A 355 -14.88 -2.96 -6.55
C ILE A 355 -14.09 -3.38 -7.80
N MET A 356 -14.76 -3.69 -8.92
CA MET A 356 -14.09 -3.98 -10.18
C MET A 356 -13.22 -2.81 -10.66
N ARG A 357 -13.78 -1.58 -10.69
CA ARG A 357 -13.01 -0.39 -11.10
C ARG A 357 -11.87 -0.10 -10.14
N ASP A 358 -12.10 -0.25 -8.83
CA ASP A 358 -11.10 -0.01 -7.80
C ASP A 358 -9.94 -1.01 -7.88
N VAL A 359 -10.23 -2.30 -8.08
CA VAL A 359 -9.19 -3.34 -8.28
C VAL A 359 -8.44 -3.14 -9.58
N MET A 360 -9.12 -2.73 -10.66
CA MET A 360 -8.45 -2.39 -11.91
C MET A 360 -7.49 -1.21 -11.73
N ALA A 361 -7.91 -0.16 -11.00
CA ALA A 361 -7.03 0.96 -10.68
C ALA A 361 -5.83 0.54 -9.80
N ALA A 362 -6.06 -0.31 -8.79
CA ALA A 362 -5.01 -0.86 -7.94
C ALA A 362 -4.01 -1.72 -8.73
N ALA A 363 -4.49 -2.58 -9.62
CA ALA A 363 -3.66 -3.43 -10.49
C ALA A 363 -2.85 -2.63 -11.52
N ASN A 364 -3.28 -1.40 -11.83
CA ASN A 364 -2.57 -0.50 -12.74
C ASN A 364 -1.46 0.32 -12.03
N HIS A 365 -1.28 0.14 -10.71
CA HIS A 365 -0.20 0.76 -9.97
C HIS A 365 1.16 0.22 -10.45
N ILE A 366 2.20 1.06 -10.54
CA ILE A 366 3.50 0.68 -11.11
C ILE A 366 4.17 -0.52 -10.40
N THR A 367 3.88 -0.72 -9.12
CA THR A 367 4.40 -1.86 -8.35
C THR A 367 3.70 -3.19 -8.69
N GLN A 368 2.60 -3.14 -9.43
CA GLN A 368 1.82 -4.28 -9.91
C GLN A 368 2.12 -4.61 -11.39
N ASN A 369 3.15 -3.99 -11.98
CA ASN A 369 3.59 -4.30 -13.34
C ASN A 369 4.27 -5.68 -13.40
N ALA A 370 3.50 -6.73 -13.64
CA ALA A 370 4.02 -8.08 -13.69
C ALA A 370 4.86 -8.38 -14.94
N ASP A 371 4.67 -7.65 -16.05
CA ASP A 371 5.35 -7.94 -17.32
C ASP A 371 6.84 -7.57 -17.27
N ASP A 372 7.16 -6.35 -16.82
CA ASP A 372 8.56 -5.91 -16.70
C ASP A 372 9.30 -6.74 -15.62
N ASN A 373 8.61 -7.09 -14.54
CA ASN A 373 9.21 -7.93 -13.48
C ASN A 373 9.38 -9.39 -13.93
N ALA A 374 8.52 -9.91 -14.82
CA ALA A 374 8.70 -11.23 -15.43
C ALA A 374 9.88 -11.24 -16.39
N GLY A 375 10.02 -10.20 -17.22
CA GLY A 375 11.19 -10.00 -18.07
C GLY A 375 12.48 -9.90 -17.25
N THR A 376 12.45 -9.14 -16.15
CA THR A 376 13.60 -9.01 -15.22
C THR A 376 14.00 -10.35 -14.61
N LEU A 377 13.04 -11.13 -14.09
CA LEU A 377 13.34 -12.45 -13.52
C LEU A 377 13.87 -13.40 -14.59
N GLY A 378 13.24 -13.43 -15.78
CA GLY A 378 13.69 -14.27 -16.89
C GLY A 378 15.11 -13.94 -17.34
N GLY A 379 15.43 -12.65 -17.54
CA GLY A 379 16.77 -12.18 -17.91
C GLY A 379 17.80 -12.52 -16.82
N PHE A 380 17.48 -12.27 -15.55
CA PHE A 380 18.36 -12.60 -14.42
C PHE A 380 18.71 -14.10 -14.39
N LEU A 381 17.71 -14.98 -14.54
CA LEU A 381 17.93 -16.43 -14.56
C LEU A 381 18.74 -16.90 -15.78
N LEU A 382 18.81 -16.09 -16.84
CA LEU A 382 19.62 -16.34 -18.04
C LEU A 382 20.99 -15.65 -17.99
N GLY A 383 21.32 -14.97 -16.89
CA GLY A 383 22.61 -14.31 -16.68
C GLY A 383 22.72 -12.88 -17.23
N GLU A 384 21.59 -12.25 -17.57
CA GLU A 384 21.58 -10.82 -17.92
C GLU A 384 21.76 -9.93 -16.68
N PRO A 385 22.41 -8.75 -16.83
CA PRO A 385 22.58 -7.82 -15.71
C PRO A 385 21.25 -7.20 -15.26
N LEU A 386 21.11 -7.01 -13.95
CA LEU A 386 19.93 -6.35 -13.35
C LEU A 386 19.96 -4.82 -13.54
N PRO A 387 18.78 -4.16 -13.55
CA PRO A 387 18.69 -2.71 -13.58
C PRO A 387 19.39 -2.03 -12.38
N PRO A 388 20.37 -1.14 -12.60
CA PRO A 388 21.31 -0.64 -11.57
C PRO A 388 20.76 0.42 -10.61
N LEU A 389 19.45 0.72 -10.60
CA LEU A 389 18.79 1.56 -9.57
C LEU A 389 17.63 0.85 -8.88
N GLN A 390 17.29 -0.37 -9.32
CA GLN A 390 16.21 -1.16 -8.76
C GLN A 390 16.72 -2.23 -7.79
N TYR A 391 17.95 -2.69 -7.99
CA TYR A 391 18.57 -3.82 -7.29
C TYR A 391 19.98 -3.51 -6.77
N SER A 392 20.30 -2.22 -6.62
CA SER A 392 21.69 -1.77 -6.57
C SER A 392 22.30 -1.59 -5.18
N ARG A 393 23.53 -2.09 -5.12
CA ARG A 393 24.62 -2.03 -4.12
C ARG A 393 24.49 -2.90 -2.88
#